data_AF-A0A952XJG0-F1
#
_entry.id   AF-A0A952XJG0-F1
#
_cell.length_a   1.000
_cell.length_b   1.000
_cell.length_c   1.000
_cell.angle_alpha   90.00
_cell.angle_beta   90.00
_cell.angle_gamma   90.00
#
_symmetry.space_group_name_H-M   'P 1'
#
loop_
_entity.id
_entity.type
_entity.pdbx_description
1 polymer ?
#
loop_
_entity_poly.entity_id
_entity_poly.type
_entity_poly.pdbx_seq_one_letter_code
_entity_poly.pdbx_strand_id
1 'polypeptide(L)'
;MSKGKRELTKEEKQLWRRVAESVRRRRAAAPEEEHDSPAEPPAALRVKSRQPAPSQPPPPRSAKPTPLADRGGEKRVRRGRLEVAATLDLHGHTQVTARTALSRFLRAAAARGDRTVIVVTGVGRAGQ
;
A
#
# COMPACT_ATOMS: atom_id res chain seq x y z
N MET A 1 36.42 -7.86 16.27
CA MET A 1 36.81 -6.51 15.81
C MET A 1 35.72 -5.52 16.21
N SER A 2 35.85 -4.87 17.36
CA SER A 2 34.87 -3.88 17.84
C SER A 2 34.99 -2.60 17.01
N LYS A 3 33.93 -2.23 16.28
CA LYS A 3 33.90 -1.02 15.48
C LYS A 3 33.69 0.15 16.44
N GLY A 4 34.79 0.75 16.90
CA GLY A 4 34.76 1.89 17.81
C GLY A 4 33.82 2.97 17.30
N LYS A 5 32.97 3.49 18.18
CA LYS A 5 32.11 4.65 17.89
C LYS A 5 33.00 5.83 17.54
N ARG A 6 33.20 6.06 16.24
CA ARG A 6 33.83 7.28 15.74
C ARG A 6 32.96 8.46 16.18
N GLU A 7 33.54 9.39 16.92
CA GLU A 7 32.82 10.60 17.32
C GLU A 7 32.61 11.51 16.11
N LEU A 8 31.41 12.08 16.00
CA LEU A 8 31.08 13.02 14.93
C LEU A 8 31.95 14.27 15.06
N THR A 9 32.63 14.60 13.98
CA THR A 9 33.38 15.85 13.81
C THR A 9 32.44 17.07 13.90
N LYS A 10 33.03 18.26 14.09
CA LYS A 10 32.26 19.50 14.21
C LYS A 10 31.42 19.80 12.96
N GLU A 11 31.92 19.42 11.79
CA GLU A 11 31.24 19.58 10.50
C GLU A 11 30.07 18.60 10.37
N GLU A 12 30.28 17.33 10.71
CA GLU A 12 29.22 16.33 10.71
C GLU A 12 28.09 16.71 11.68
N LYS A 13 28.42 17.23 12.86
CA LYS A 13 27.43 17.75 13.82
C LYS A 13 26.61 18.93 13.26
N GLN A 14 27.21 19.78 12.44
CA GLN A 14 26.49 20.88 11.79
C GLN A 14 25.56 20.38 10.69
N LEU A 15 26.02 19.42 9.89
CA LEU A 15 25.20 18.76 8.87
C LEU A 15 24.01 18.05 9.51
N TRP A 16 24.25 17.31 10.59
CA TRP A 16 23.20 16.62 11.34
C TRP A 16 22.15 17.56 11.91
N ARG A 17 22.54 18.76 12.38
CA ARG A 17 21.58 19.78 12.84
C ARG A 17 20.67 20.27 11.70
N ARG A 18 21.25 20.61 10.54
CA ARG A 18 20.48 21.04 9.36
C ARG A 18 19.49 19.96 8.89
N VAL A 19 19.92 18.70 8.89
CA VAL A 19 19.04 17.56 8.55
C VAL A 19 17.93 17.41 9.58
N ALA A 20 18.26 17.43 10.87
CA ALA A 20 17.28 17.24 11.95
C ALA A 20 16.19 18.33 11.97
N GLU A 21 16.53 19.58 11.63
CA GLU A 21 15.57 20.69 11.51
C GLU A 21 14.51 20.47 10.43
N SER A 22 14.88 19.77 9.35
CA SER A 22 13.98 19.49 8.22
C SER A 22 12.95 18.38 8.52
N VAL A 23 13.12 17.62 9.61
CA VAL A 23 12.25 16.47 9.93
C VAL A 23 11.10 16.90 10.83
N ARG A 24 9.88 16.87 10.30
CA ARG A 24 8.67 17.04 11.11
C ARG A 24 8.32 15.74 11.84
N ARG A 25 8.18 15.82 13.17
CA ARG A 25 7.69 14.69 13.97
C ARG A 25 6.25 14.38 13.56
N ARG A 26 6.00 13.11 13.21
CA ARG A 26 4.65 12.65 12.88
C ARG A 26 3.81 12.63 14.15
N ARG A 27 2.62 13.26 14.12
CA ARG A 27 1.64 13.17 15.20
C ARG A 27 1.27 11.69 15.39
N ALA A 28 1.47 11.16 16.60
CA ALA A 28 0.95 9.85 16.95
C ALA A 28 -0.56 9.89 16.78
N ALA A 29 -1.12 8.91 16.06
CA ALA A 29 -2.56 8.72 16.03
C ALA A 29 -2.99 8.32 17.44
N ALA A 30 -3.96 9.03 18.02
CA ALA A 30 -4.58 8.62 19.28
C ALA A 30 -5.17 7.20 19.09
N PRO A 31 -5.10 6.33 20.10
CA PRO A 31 -5.85 5.07 20.07
C PRO A 31 -7.33 5.39 19.90
N GLU A 32 -7.95 4.82 18.87
CA GLU A 32 -9.41 4.74 18.77
C GLU A 32 -9.86 3.80 19.90
N GLU A 33 -10.55 4.33 20.90
CA GLU A 33 -11.24 3.49 21.89
C GLU A 33 -12.42 2.81 21.19
N GLU A 34 -12.32 1.49 21.02
CA GLU A 34 -13.40 0.64 20.54
C GLU A 34 -14.50 0.60 21.61
N HIS A 35 -15.53 1.44 21.42
CA HIS A 35 -16.82 1.28 22.08
C HIS A 35 -17.53 0.06 21.49
N ASP A 36 -17.34 -1.11 22.08
CA ASP A 36 -18.21 -2.26 21.87
C ASP A 36 -19.43 -2.14 22.80
N SER A 37 -20.57 -1.77 22.22
CA SER A 37 -21.87 -1.82 22.89
C SER A 37 -22.70 -2.92 22.23
N PRO A 38 -23.16 -3.95 22.96
CA PRO A 38 -23.87 -5.07 22.36
C PRO A 38 -25.26 -4.64 21.86
N ALA A 39 -25.53 -4.84 20.57
CA ALA A 39 -26.84 -4.65 19.97
C ALA A 39 -27.72 -5.91 20.19
N GLU A 40 -28.90 -5.71 20.78
CA GLU A 40 -29.95 -6.72 20.97
C GLU A 40 -30.68 -7.13 19.65
N PRO A 41 -31.30 -8.32 19.58
CA PRO A 41 -31.58 -9.08 18.34
C PRO A 41 -32.82 -8.62 17.51
N PRO A 42 -32.94 -9.07 16.24
CA PRO A 42 -33.85 -8.47 15.26
C PRO A 42 -35.31 -8.95 15.38
N ALA A 43 -36.25 -8.00 15.27
CA ALA A 43 -37.68 -8.28 15.13
C ALA A 43 -38.02 -8.80 13.72
N ALA A 44 -38.74 -9.92 13.67
CA ALA A 44 -39.13 -10.63 12.47
C ALA A 44 -40.06 -9.82 11.55
N LEU A 45 -39.69 -9.67 10.27
CA LEU A 45 -40.57 -9.14 9.24
C LEU A 45 -41.46 -10.27 8.69
N ARG A 46 -42.77 -10.10 8.87
CA ARG A 46 -43.83 -10.97 8.34
C ARG A 46 -43.81 -10.99 6.80
N VAL A 47 -43.70 -12.18 6.22
CA VAL A 47 -43.86 -12.42 4.78
C VAL A 47 -45.34 -12.42 4.44
N LYS A 48 -45.79 -11.48 3.59
CA LYS A 48 -47.10 -11.55 2.94
C LYS A 48 -46.89 -11.99 1.49
N SER A 49 -47.27 -13.23 1.21
CA SER A 49 -47.24 -13.87 -0.11
C SER A 49 -48.15 -13.14 -1.09
N ARG A 50 -47.60 -12.68 -2.23
CA ARG A 50 -48.37 -12.23 -3.39
C ARG A 50 -48.12 -13.18 -4.56
N GLN A 51 -49.22 -13.67 -5.12
CA GLN A 51 -49.32 -14.65 -6.20
C GLN A 51 -48.63 -14.17 -7.50
N PRO A 52 -48.01 -15.06 -8.30
CA PRO A 52 -47.19 -14.65 -9.44
C PRO A 52 -48.02 -14.31 -10.68
N ALA A 53 -47.75 -13.13 -11.26
CA ALA A 53 -48.08 -12.80 -12.65
C ALA A 53 -46.91 -13.25 -13.57
N PRO A 54 -47.15 -13.54 -14.86
CA PRO A 54 -46.13 -14.12 -15.75
C PRO A 54 -44.92 -13.20 -15.90
N SER A 55 -43.74 -13.72 -15.53
CA SER A 55 -42.47 -13.00 -15.55
C SER A 55 -41.94 -12.87 -16.97
N GLN A 56 -41.86 -11.64 -17.49
CA GLN A 56 -41.00 -11.34 -18.63
C GLN A 56 -39.53 -11.61 -18.25
N PRO A 57 -38.69 -12.11 -19.19
CA PRO A 57 -37.27 -12.31 -18.91
C PRO A 57 -36.63 -10.96 -18.56
N PRO A 58 -35.79 -10.89 -17.51
CA PRO A 58 -35.13 -9.65 -17.14
C PRO A 58 -34.19 -9.22 -18.26
N PRO A 59 -34.07 -7.90 -18.54
CA PRO A 59 -33.11 -7.41 -19.52
C PRO A 59 -31.69 -7.82 -19.11
N PRO A 60 -30.77 -7.99 -20.08
CA PRO A 60 -29.39 -8.36 -19.79
C PRO A 60 -28.81 -7.32 -18.83
N ARG A 61 -28.38 -7.79 -17.65
CA ARG A 61 -27.73 -6.94 -16.65
C ARG A 61 -26.49 -6.34 -17.31
N SER A 62 -26.46 -5.04 -17.49
CA SER A 62 -25.25 -4.33 -17.89
C SER A 62 -24.13 -4.73 -16.93
N ALA A 63 -23.01 -5.19 -17.48
CA ALA A 63 -21.84 -5.52 -16.69
C ALA A 63 -21.49 -4.30 -15.84
N LYS A 64 -21.60 -4.43 -14.52
CA LYS A 64 -21.24 -3.37 -13.60
C LYS A 64 -19.78 -3.01 -13.91
N PRO A 65 -19.44 -1.71 -14.07
CA PRO A 65 -18.06 -1.32 -14.29
C PRO A 65 -17.21 -1.89 -13.14
N THR A 66 -16.13 -2.58 -13.49
CA THR A 66 -15.12 -3.03 -12.53
C THR A 66 -14.75 -1.84 -11.66
N PRO A 67 -14.79 -1.96 -10.32
CA PRO A 67 -14.50 -0.83 -9.45
C PRO A 67 -13.15 -0.23 -9.82
N LEU A 68 -13.07 1.10 -9.91
CA LEU A 68 -11.80 1.81 -10.00
C LEU A 68 -10.86 1.25 -8.94
N ALA A 69 -9.63 0.94 -9.35
CA ALA A 69 -8.56 0.38 -8.53
C ALA A 69 -8.71 0.77 -7.06
N ASP A 70 -8.82 -0.24 -6.19
CA ASP A 70 -9.09 -0.11 -4.76
C ASP A 70 -8.20 0.98 -4.13
N ARG A 71 -8.78 2.18 -3.96
CA ARG A 71 -8.11 3.34 -3.36
C ARG A 71 -7.72 3.07 -1.90
N GLY A 72 -8.32 2.06 -1.26
CA GLY A 72 -7.93 1.58 0.07
C GLY A 72 -6.53 0.95 0.06
N GLY A 73 -6.20 0.21 -0.98
CA GLY A 73 -4.86 -0.33 -1.22
C GLY A 73 -3.79 0.75 -1.27
N GLU A 74 -4.02 1.82 -2.05
CA GLU A 74 -3.09 2.94 -2.18
C GLU A 74 -2.82 3.64 -0.84
N LYS A 75 -3.86 3.88 -0.03
CA LYS A 75 -3.70 4.48 1.32
C LYS A 75 -2.87 3.60 2.26
N ARG A 76 -2.99 2.27 2.18
CA ARG A 76 -2.19 1.34 3.00
C ARG A 76 -0.74 1.27 2.54
N VAL A 77 -0.50 1.27 1.22
CA VAL A 77 0.85 1.38 0.63
C VAL A 77 1.54 2.65 1.14
N ARG A 78 0.89 3.82 1.00
CA ARG A 78 1.46 5.11 1.44
C ARG A 78 1.76 5.16 2.94
N ARG A 79 1.00 4.42 3.76
CA ARG A 79 1.21 4.34 5.21
C ARG A 79 2.24 3.27 5.62
N GLY A 80 2.77 2.49 4.69
CA GLY A 80 3.68 1.37 4.97
C GLY A 80 3.02 0.24 5.75
N ARG A 81 1.69 0.08 5.63
CA ARG A 81 0.90 -0.91 6.37
C ARG A 81 0.69 -2.22 5.62
N LEU A 82 1.38 -2.41 4.49
CA LEU A 82 1.37 -3.66 3.75
C LEU A 82 2.71 -4.36 3.95
N GLU A 83 2.64 -5.65 4.20
CA GLU A 83 3.82 -6.51 4.20
C GLU A 83 4.47 -6.49 2.82
N VAL A 84 5.77 -6.22 2.78
CA VAL A 84 6.56 -6.20 1.55
C VAL A 84 7.09 -7.60 1.31
N ALA A 85 6.61 -8.25 0.26
CA ALA A 85 6.97 -9.63 -0.03
C ALA A 85 8.29 -9.75 -0.81
N ALA A 86 8.62 -8.74 -1.63
CA ALA A 86 9.85 -8.76 -2.42
C ALA A 86 10.34 -7.33 -2.76
N THR A 87 11.65 -7.21 -2.99
CA THR A 87 12.30 -5.97 -3.42
C THR A 87 13.15 -6.23 -4.66
N LEU A 88 13.13 -5.31 -5.62
CA LEU A 88 14.01 -5.28 -6.78
C LEU A 88 14.79 -3.97 -6.79
N ASP A 89 16.11 -4.08 -6.90
CA ASP A 89 16.96 -2.92 -7.14
C ASP A 89 17.29 -2.79 -8.62
N LEU A 90 17.03 -1.61 -9.17
CA LEU A 90 17.30 -1.23 -10.55
C LEU A 90 18.38 -0.14 -10.62
N HIS A 91 19.08 0.16 -9.52
CA HIS A 91 20.19 1.10 -9.54
C HIS A 91 21.24 0.68 -10.57
N GLY A 92 21.77 1.64 -11.33
CA GLY A 92 22.81 1.37 -12.33
C GLY A 92 22.35 0.56 -13.55
N HIS A 93 21.08 0.12 -13.63
CA HIS A 93 20.55 -0.47 -14.85
C HIS A 93 20.32 0.60 -15.92
N THR A 94 20.62 0.25 -17.17
CA THR A 94 20.11 0.99 -18.33
C THR A 94 18.60 0.77 -18.48
N GLN A 95 17.90 1.66 -19.17
CA GLN A 95 16.46 1.51 -19.39
C GLN A 95 16.08 0.14 -19.99
N VAL A 96 16.88 -0.35 -20.95
CA VAL A 96 16.66 -1.64 -21.63
C VAL A 96 16.80 -2.82 -20.66
N THR A 97 17.86 -2.81 -19.85
CA THR A 97 18.12 -3.89 -18.89
C THR A 97 17.12 -3.85 -17.73
N ALA A 98 16.79 -2.64 -17.24
CA ALA A 98 15.78 -2.41 -16.20
C ALA A 98 14.40 -2.92 -16.63
N ARG A 99 13.96 -2.63 -17.86
CA ARG A 99 12.66 -3.07 -18.38
C ARG A 99 12.54 -4.60 -18.37
N THR A 100 13.60 -5.29 -18.77
CA THR A 100 13.64 -6.76 -18.81
C THR A 100 13.63 -7.34 -17.40
N ALA A 101 14.48 -6.82 -16.52
CA ALA A 101 14.56 -7.25 -15.11
C ALA A 101 13.23 -7.04 -14.37
N LEU A 102 12.63 -5.84 -14.50
CA LEU A 102 11.36 -5.49 -13.89
C LEU A 102 10.22 -6.42 -14.37
N SER A 103 10.15 -6.67 -15.67
CA SER A 103 9.09 -7.52 -16.25
C SER A 103 9.19 -8.95 -15.71
N ARG A 104 10.40 -9.51 -15.61
CA ARG A 104 10.63 -10.84 -15.04
C ARG A 104 10.28 -10.89 -13.56
N PHE A 105 10.71 -9.88 -12.80
CA PHE A 105 10.45 -9.77 -11.37
C PHE A 105 8.95 -9.71 -11.05
N LEU A 106 8.20 -8.83 -11.73
CA LEU A 106 6.76 -8.68 -11.49
C LEU A 106 5.99 -9.95 -11.83
N ARG A 107 6.35 -10.65 -12.92
CA ARG A 107 5.73 -11.94 -13.25
C ARG A 107 6.00 -13.00 -12.18
N ALA A 108 7.23 -13.10 -11.69
CA ALA A 108 7.59 -14.04 -10.64
C ALA A 108 6.89 -13.71 -9.31
N ALA A 109 6.81 -12.43 -8.95
CA ALA A 109 6.11 -11.95 -7.75
C ALA A 109 4.61 -12.26 -7.83
N ALA A 110 3.98 -11.96 -8.96
CA ALA A 110 2.58 -12.29 -9.20
C ALA A 110 2.32 -13.80 -9.11
N ALA A 111 3.22 -14.63 -9.68
CA ALA A 111 3.09 -16.09 -9.61
C ALA A 111 3.21 -16.64 -8.18
N ARG A 112 3.94 -15.96 -7.29
CA ARG A 112 4.01 -16.30 -5.85
C ARG A 112 2.82 -15.78 -5.04
N GLY A 113 1.96 -14.95 -5.64
CA GLY A 113 0.87 -14.28 -4.92
C GLY A 113 1.30 -13.03 -4.16
N ASP A 114 2.51 -12.51 -4.40
CA ASP A 114 3.02 -11.30 -3.75
C ASP A 114 2.11 -10.11 -4.08
N ARG A 115 1.54 -9.48 -3.05
CA ARG A 115 0.61 -8.34 -3.22
C ARG A 115 1.29 -6.98 -3.20
N THR A 116 2.49 -6.90 -2.63
CA THR A 116 3.24 -5.66 -2.47
C THR A 116 4.72 -5.93 -2.69
N VAL A 117 5.35 -5.11 -3.53
CA VAL A 117 6.78 -5.16 -3.82
C VAL A 117 7.38 -3.75 -3.82
N ILE A 118 8.67 -3.66 -3.54
CA ILE A 118 9.44 -2.42 -3.68
C ILE A 118 10.31 -2.51 -4.93
N VAL A 119 10.36 -1.42 -5.70
CA VAL A 119 11.29 -1.25 -6.81
C VAL A 119 12.13 -0.01 -6.54
N VAL A 120 13.45 -0.17 -6.46
CA VAL A 120 14.40 0.93 -6.22
C VAL A 120 14.98 1.36 -7.56
N THR A 121 14.59 2.53 -8.07
CA THR A 121 15.07 3.05 -9.37
C THR A 121 16.24 4.02 -9.25
N GLY A 122 16.69 4.29 -8.02
CA GLY A 122 17.68 5.32 -7.72
C GLY A 122 17.10 6.75 -7.73
N VAL A 123 17.97 7.73 -7.45
CA VAL A 123 17.60 9.16 -7.32
C VAL A 123 17.44 9.85 -8.68
N GLY A 124 17.97 9.24 -9.75
CA GLY A 124 17.98 9.82 -11.10
C GLY A 124 19.00 10.94 -11.27
N ARG A 125 18.99 11.61 -12.43
CA ARG A 125 19.96 12.66 -12.79
C ARG A 125 19.89 13.93 -11.93
N ALA A 126 18.80 14.13 -11.19
CA ALA A 126 18.57 15.33 -10.36
C ALA A 126 19.26 15.27 -8.98
N GLY A 127 19.98 14.19 -8.66
CA GLY A 127 20.69 14.01 -7.40
C GLY A 127 22.19 13.71 -7.56
N GLN A 128 22.79 14.06 -8.71
CA GLN A 128 24.25 14.29 -8.79
C GLN A 128 24.55 15.72 -8.35
#